data_AF-A0A6N6N5U0-F1
#
_entry.id   AF-A0A6N6N5U0-F1
#
_cell.length_a   1.000
_cell.length_b   1.000
_cell.length_c   1.000
_cell.angle_alpha   90.00
_cell.angle_beta   90.00
_cell.angle_gamma   90.00
#
_symmetry.space_group_name_H-M   'P 1'
#
loop_
_entity.id
_entity.type
_entity.pdbx_description
1 polymer ?
#
loop_
_entity_poly.entity_id
_entity_poly.type
_entity_poly.pdbx_seq_one_letter_code
_entity_poly.pdbx_strand_id
1 'polypeptide(L)' 'MEVSWYLRFAKTDQVEILASPGSADSVRYAMDMHPDWTIESSEQGPDLLFTFRRKEPVYDK' A
#
# COMPACT_ATOMS: atom_id res chain seq x y z
N MET A 1 -13.04 -0.18 -0.44
CA MET A 1 -12.41 -1.33 -1.12
C MET A 1 -11.10 -1.61 -0.40
N GLU A 2 -10.95 -2.79 0.21
CA GLU A 2 -10.07 -2.99 1.36
C GLU A 2 -8.61 -3.30 0.97
N VAL A 3 -7.79 -2.25 0.88
CA VAL A 3 -6.31 -2.32 0.75
C VAL A 3 -5.69 -3.32 1.74
N SER A 4 -6.25 -3.42 2.95
CA SER A 4 -5.81 -4.35 3.99
C SER A 4 -5.80 -5.83 3.55
N TRP A 5 -6.76 -6.26 2.72
CA TRP A 5 -6.76 -7.65 2.23
C TRP A 5 -5.60 -7.91 1.28
N TYR A 6 -5.28 -6.95 0.41
CA TYR A 6 -4.14 -7.08 -0.49
C TYR A 6 -2.84 -7.19 0.30
N LEU A 7 -2.64 -6.36 1.33
CA LEU A 7 -1.43 -6.43 2.16
C LEU A 7 -1.34 -7.73 2.97
N ARG A 8 -2.47 -8.24 3.46
CA ARG A 8 -2.50 -9.48 4.26
C ARG A 8 -2.19 -10.73 3.43
N PHE A 9 -2.67 -10.79 2.19
CA PHE A 9 -2.56 -11.99 1.35
C PHE A 9 -1.56 -11.85 0.18
N ALA A 10 -0.92 -10.69 0.05
CA ALA A 10 0.13 -10.46 -0.92
C ALA A 10 1.28 -11.46 -0.74
N LYS A 11 1.48 -12.29 -1.77
CA LYS A 11 2.69 -13.12 -1.97
C LYS A 11 3.77 -12.34 -2.71
N THR A 12 3.98 -11.11 -2.29
CA THR A 12 4.93 -10.14 -2.84
C THR A 12 5.38 -9.24 -1.70
N ASP A 13 6.55 -8.64 -1.86
CA ASP A 13 7.09 -7.64 -0.93
C ASP A 13 6.76 -6.21 -1.35
N GLN A 14 6.22 -6.03 -2.56
CA GLN A 14 5.77 -4.75 -3.08
C GLN A 14 4.35 -4.85 -3.63
N VAL A 15 3.50 -3.90 -3.22
CA VAL A 15 2.15 -3.71 -3.75
C VAL A 15 2.01 -2.26 -4.20
N GLU A 16 1.43 -2.03 -5.36
CA GLU A 16 1.18 -0.68 -5.89
C GLU A 16 -0.32 -0.50 -6.10
N ILE A 17 -0.85 0.62 -5.61
CA ILE A 17 -2.28 0.93 -5.68
C ILE A 17 -2.45 2.36 -6.16
N LEU A 18 -3.13 2.52 -7.29
CA LEU A 18 -3.58 3.82 -7.75
C LEU A 18 -4.92 4.15 -7.08
N ALA A 19 -4.98 5.28 -6.38
CA ALA A 19 -6.17 5.72 -5.68
C ALA A 19 -6.42 7.22 -5.89
N SER A 20 -7.70 7.60 -5.92
CA SER A 20 -8.06 9.01 -5.99
C SER A 20 -7.62 9.74 -4.71
N PRO A 21 -7.32 11.06 -4.76
CA PRO A 21 -6.90 11.83 -3.60
C PRO A 21 -7.88 11.74 -2.42
N GLY A 22 -9.18 11.68 -2.69
CA GLY A 22 -10.23 11.52 -1.67
C GLY A 22 -10.21 10.16 -0.94
N SER A 23 -9.50 9.18 -1.47
CA SER A 23 -9.34 7.84 -0.86
C SER A 23 -8.06 7.71 -0.03
N ALA A 24 -7.20 8.73 -0.02
CA ALA A 24 -5.87 8.69 0.61
C ALA A 24 -5.94 8.37 2.12
N ASP A 25 -6.94 8.91 2.82
CA ASP A 25 -7.06 8.69 4.27
C ASP A 25 -7.50 7.26 4.59
N SER A 26 -8.33 6.65 3.74
CA SER A 26 -8.68 5.22 3.86
C SER A 26 -7.45 4.33 3.64
N VAL A 27 -6.58 4.71 2.70
CA VAL A 27 -5.33 4.00 2.45
C VAL A 27 -4.38 4.11 3.65
N ARG A 28 -4.24 5.31 4.24
CA ARG A 28 -3.39 5.52 5.42
C ARG A 28 -3.93 4.79 6.65
N TYR A 29 -5.24 4.79 6.87
CA TYR A 29 -5.85 4.04 7.97
C TYR A 29 -5.61 2.53 7.87
N ALA A 30 -5.55 1.98 6.65
CA ALA A 30 -5.19 0.57 6.46
C ALA A 30 -3.78 0.24 6.98
N MET A 31 -2.85 1.21 6.97
CA MET A 31 -1.48 1.01 7.44
C MET A 31 -1.36 0.85 8.95
N ASP A 32 -2.26 1.45 9.73
CA ASP A 32 -2.28 1.28 11.19
C ASP A 32 -2.49 -0.19 11.58
N MET A 33 -3.12 -0.98 10.71
CA MET A 33 -3.36 -2.41 10.90
C MET A 33 -2.23 -3.32 10.36
N HIS A 34 -1.26 -2.76 9.63
CA HIS A 34 -0.20 -3.51 8.94
C HIS A 34 1.20 -2.96 9.27
N PRO A 35 1.70 -3.16 10.50
CA PRO A 35 2.97 -2.60 10.95
C PRO A 35 4.19 -3.17 10.21
N ASP A 36 4.05 -4.31 9.53
CA ASP A 36 5.12 -4.98 8.77
C ASP A 36 5.38 -4.32 7.40
N TRP A 37 4.55 -3.35 7.02
CA TRP A 37 4.63 -2.65 5.75
C TRP A 37 5.00 -1.18 5.97
N THR A 38 5.67 -0.59 4.99
CA THR A 38 5.86 0.85 4.81
C THR A 38 5.04 1.31 3.61
N ILE A 39 4.69 2.59 3.60
CA ILE A 39 3.93 3.20 2.51
C ILE A 39 4.64 4.46 2.03
N GLU A 40 4.74 4.60 0.72
CA GLU A 40 5.13 5.82 0.03
C GLU A 40 3.98 6.22 -0.90
N SER A 41 3.77 7.52 -1.08
CA SER A 41 2.79 8.02 -2.03
C SER A 41 3.41 9.04 -2.97
N SER A 42 3.15 8.90 -4.27
CA SER A 42 3.52 9.88 -5.28
C SER A 42 2.30 10.32 -6.08
N GLU A 43 2.33 11.55 -6.57
CA GLU A 43 1.31 12.05 -7.48
C GLU A 43 1.49 11.41 -8.85
N GLN A 44 0.41 10.87 -9.41
CA GLN A 44 0.38 10.28 -10.74
C GLN A 44 -0.82 10.85 -11.52
N GLY A 45 -0.64 12.07 -12.04
CA GLY A 45 -1.70 12.80 -12.72
C GLY A 45 -2.79 13.27 -11.75
N PRO A 46 -4.08 12.97 -11.98
CA PRO A 46 -5.16 13.33 -11.05
C PRO A 46 -5.23 12.41 -9.81
N ASP A 47 -4.49 11.30 -9.82
CA ASP A 47 -4.51 10.25 -8.82
C ASP A 47 -3.22 10.22 -7.98
N LEU A 48 -3.25 9.44 -6.90
CA LEU A 48 -2.12 9.13 -6.05
C LEU A 48 -1.74 7.66 -6.21
N LEU A 49 -0.46 7.42 -6.52
CA LEU A 49 0.12 6.09 -6.47
C LEU A 49 0.63 5.82 -5.05
N PHE A 50 0.10 4.79 -4.41
CA PHE A 50 0.59 4.29 -3.14
C PHE A 50 1.43 3.04 -3.38
N THR A 51 2.70 3.10 -2.99
CA THR A 51 3.63 1.97 -3.03
C THR A 51 3.83 1.45 -1.61
N PHE A 52 3.41 0.21 -1.40
CA PHE A 52 3.60 -0.50 -0.14
C PHE A 52 4.80 -1.41 -0.28
N ARG A 53 5.71 -1.37 0.70
CA ARG A 53 6.85 -2.28 0.77
C ARG A 53 6.89 -2.98 2.11
N ARG A 54 7.19 -4.28 2.14
CA ARG A 54 7.46 -4.96 3.41
C ARG A 54 8.75 -4.42 4.00
N LYS A 55 8.78 -4.23 5.32
CA LYS A 55 9.98 -3.86 6.07
C LYS A 55 11.03 -4.96 5.99
N GLU A 56 10.58 -6.21 6.07
CA GLU A 56 11.39 -7.41 5.91
C GLU A 56 10.92 -8.13 4.64
N PRO A 57 11.73 -8.13 3.57
CA PRO A 57 11.40 -8.84 2.34
C PRO A 57 11.39 -10.37 2.57
N VAL A 58 10.36 -11.05 2.07
CA VAL A 58 10.19 -12.52 2.20
C VAL A 58 10.10 -13.20 0.82
N TYR A 59 9.73 -12.44 -0.21
CA TYR A 59 9.47 -12.92 -1.57
C TYR A 59 10.44 -12.34 -2.61
N ASP A 60 11.25 -11.35 -2.24
CA ASP A 60 12.32 -10.80 -3.06
C ASP A 60 13.29 -11.93 -3.44
N LYS A 61 13.38 -12.20 -4.74
CA LYS A 61 14.17 -13.29 -5.33
C LYS A 61 15.18 -12.72 -6.29
#